data_AF-A0A7C5YHC8-F1
#
_entry.id   AF-A0A7C5YHC8-F1
#
_cell.length_a   1.000
_cell.length_b   1.000
_cell.length_c   1.000
_cell.angle_alpha   90.00
_cell.angle_beta   90.00
_cell.angle_gamma   90.00
#
_symmetry.space_group_name_H-M   'P 1'
#
loop_
_entity.id
_entity.type
_entity.pdbx_description
1 polymer ?
#
loop_
_entity_poly.entity_id
_entity_poly.type
_entity_poly.pdbx_seq_one_letter_code
_entity_poly.pdbx_strand_id
1 'polypeptide(L)'
;VEYVVFVRDGKISYVTVGSDHTDRDIERINVLKSKQMYPKIVPPDVWRYDDVRNHWDELVIRSYTTYEGNEVLYQEALLSIIKHPEELVRLTVEELGVEADGLVIFSGTVPLKTGKVVFGDSFKFELVDPILNRKLGFRYKVKVLPVVRGVSH
;
A
#
# COMPACT_ATOMS: atom_id res chain seq x y z
N VAL A 1 -0.28 3.91 -0.74
CA VAL A 1 0.15 2.92 0.28
C VAL A 1 -1.08 2.22 0.82
N GLU A 2 -0.96 0.93 1.10
CA GLU A 2 -2.04 0.03 1.49
C GLU A 2 -1.57 -0.92 2.58
N TYR A 3 -2.48 -1.52 3.36
CA TYR A 3 -2.09 -2.70 4.13
C TYR A 3 -2.15 -3.94 3.23
N VAL A 4 -1.35 -4.94 3.58
CA VAL A 4 -1.27 -6.21 2.87
C VAL A 4 -1.48 -7.34 3.87
N VAL A 5 -2.31 -8.30 3.53
CA VAL A 5 -2.56 -9.49 4.35
C VAL A 5 -2.15 -10.76 3.65
N PHE A 6 -1.67 -11.71 4.45
CA PHE A 6 -1.27 -13.04 4.02
C PHE A 6 -2.22 -14.06 4.65
N VAL A 7 -2.86 -14.85 3.79
CA VAL A 7 -3.81 -15.88 4.20
C VAL A 7 -3.12 -17.24 4.13
N ARG A 8 -3.21 -18.00 5.22
CA ARG A 8 -2.69 -19.35 5.32
C ARG A 8 -3.64 -20.22 6.13
N ASP A 9 -3.84 -21.46 5.71
CA ASP A 9 -4.76 -22.42 6.31
C ASP A 9 -6.20 -21.85 6.43
N GLY A 10 -6.61 -21.07 5.42
CA GLY A 10 -7.90 -20.39 5.37
C GLY A 10 -8.09 -19.23 6.37
N LYS A 11 -7.00 -18.77 7.01
CA LYS A 11 -7.03 -17.70 8.01
C LYS A 11 -5.99 -16.62 7.71
N ILE A 12 -6.29 -15.39 8.12
CA ILE A 12 -5.33 -14.29 8.03
C ILE A 12 -4.24 -14.54 9.06
N SER A 13 -3.03 -14.83 8.59
CA SER A 13 -1.89 -15.15 9.46
C SER A 13 -1.04 -13.93 9.77
N TYR A 14 -0.81 -13.10 8.75
CA TYR A 14 0.09 -11.96 8.85
C TYR A 14 -0.45 -10.73 8.16
N VAL A 15 0.01 -9.58 8.63
CA VAL A 15 -0.22 -8.26 8.04
C VAL A 15 1.09 -7.51 7.88
N THR A 16 1.18 -6.70 6.82
CA THR A 16 2.22 -5.68 6.65
C THR A 16 1.68 -4.46 5.91
N VAL A 17 2.56 -3.53 5.60
CA VAL A 17 2.29 -2.36 4.76
C VAL A 17 2.88 -2.58 3.38
N GLY A 18 2.18 -2.18 2.32
CA GLY A 18 2.62 -2.35 0.94
C GLY A 18 2.54 -1.06 0.13
N SER A 19 3.40 -0.99 -0.88
CA SER A 19 3.38 0.07 -1.90
C SER A 19 2.90 -0.51 -3.22
N ASP A 20 1.65 -0.24 -3.58
CA ASP A 20 1.13 -0.46 -4.95
C ASP A 20 1.28 0.84 -5.74
N HIS A 21 2.54 1.16 -6.11
CA HIS A 21 2.82 2.39 -6.85
C HIS A 21 2.16 2.35 -8.22
N THR A 22 1.26 3.30 -8.45
CA THR A 22 0.67 3.56 -9.75
C THR A 22 0.95 5.02 -10.11
N ASP A 23 1.59 5.25 -11.26
CA ASP A 23 1.71 6.59 -11.81
C ASP A 23 0.33 7.06 -12.27
N ARG A 24 -0.24 8.05 -11.58
CA ARG A 24 -1.60 8.54 -11.82
C ARG A 24 -1.77 9.22 -13.19
N ASP A 25 -0.69 9.73 -13.78
CA ASP A 25 -0.75 10.30 -15.13
C ASP A 25 -0.87 9.18 -16.18
N ILE A 26 -0.25 8.02 -15.93
CA ILE A 26 -0.41 6.82 -16.76
C ILE A 26 -1.73 6.12 -16.47
N GLU A 27 -2.21 6.10 -15.22
CA GLU A 27 -3.51 5.52 -14.84
C GLU A 27 -4.67 6.18 -15.59
N ARG A 28 -4.61 7.52 -15.76
CA ARG A 28 -5.58 8.28 -16.56
C ARG A 28 -5.61 7.88 -18.04
N ILE A 29 -4.49 7.36 -18.56
CA ILE A 29 -4.37 6.96 -19.97
C ILE A 29 -4.71 5.47 -20.13
N ASN A 30 -4.25 4.61 -19.21
CA ASN A 30 -4.49 3.18 -19.21
C ASN A 30 -4.20 2.53 -17.83
N VAL A 31 -5.26 2.18 -17.11
CA VAL A 31 -5.21 1.52 -15.79
C VAL A 31 -4.44 0.19 -15.81
N LEU A 32 -4.55 -0.60 -16.89
CA LEU A 32 -3.87 -1.90 -16.98
C LEU A 32 -2.36 -1.74 -17.22
N LYS A 33 -1.95 -0.79 -18.07
CA LYS A 33 -0.52 -0.52 -18.34
C LYS A 33 0.20 0.07 -17.13
N SER A 34 -0.45 0.98 -16.39
CA SER A 34 0.15 1.58 -15.19
C SER A 34 0.44 0.55 -14.10
N LYS A 35 -0.46 -0.44 -13.89
CA LYS A 35 -0.27 -1.57 -12.95
C LYS A 35 0.80 -2.57 -13.38
N GLN A 36 1.15 -2.65 -14.66
CA GLN A 36 2.22 -3.53 -15.17
C GLN A 36 3.61 -2.87 -15.14
N MET A 37 3.68 -1.55 -15.00
CA MET A 37 4.94 -0.81 -15.10
C MET A 37 5.74 -0.77 -13.80
N TYR A 38 5.10 -0.93 -12.65
CA TYR A 38 5.75 -0.80 -11.34
C TYR A 38 5.56 -2.06 -10.49
N PRO A 39 6.63 -2.53 -9.82
CA PRO A 39 6.53 -3.66 -8.92
C PRO A 39 5.72 -3.27 -7.68
N LYS A 40 4.85 -4.18 -7.23
CA LYS A 40 4.27 -4.12 -5.90
C LYS A 40 5.36 -4.41 -4.87
N ILE A 41 5.55 -3.51 -3.92
CA ILE A 41 6.59 -3.65 -2.91
C ILE A 41 5.95 -4.08 -1.60
N VAL A 42 6.43 -5.20 -1.07
CA VAL A 42 6.09 -5.72 0.25
C VAL A 42 7.40 -5.82 1.07
N PRO A 43 7.49 -5.16 2.23
CA PRO A 43 8.64 -5.25 3.12
C PRO A 43 8.83 -6.69 3.66
N PRO A 44 10.04 -7.08 4.07
CA PRO A 44 10.28 -8.40 4.65
C PRO A 44 9.64 -8.57 6.04
N ASP A 45 9.37 -7.47 6.73
CA ASP A 45 8.81 -7.48 8.08
C ASP A 45 7.28 -7.53 8.06
N VAL A 46 6.73 -8.40 8.90
CA VAL A 46 5.29 -8.62 9.05
C VAL A 46 4.93 -8.73 10.54
N TRP A 47 3.67 -8.45 10.87
CA TRP A 47 3.09 -8.75 12.17
C TRP A 47 2.15 -9.94 12.09
N ARG A 48 1.99 -10.68 13.19
CA ARG A 48 0.88 -11.61 13.34
C ARG A 48 -0.42 -10.81 13.33
N TYR A 49 -1.40 -11.28 12.57
CA TYR A 49 -2.68 -10.60 12.48
C TYR A 49 -3.42 -10.58 13.83
N ASP A 50 -3.37 -11.69 14.56
CA ASP A 50 -4.00 -11.81 15.89
C ASP A 50 -3.50 -10.78 16.91
N ASP A 51 -2.25 -10.30 16.78
CA ASP A 51 -1.71 -9.29 17.68
C ASP A 51 -2.44 -7.94 17.54
N VAL A 52 -3.00 -7.65 16.35
CA VAL A 52 -3.55 -6.33 16.02
C VAL A 52 -5.04 -6.35 15.73
N ARG A 53 -5.62 -7.53 15.54
CA ARG A 53 -7.03 -7.73 15.17
C ARG A 53 -8.01 -6.99 16.08
N ASN A 54 -7.74 -6.93 17.39
CA ASN A 54 -8.64 -6.31 18.36
C ASN A 54 -8.54 -4.78 18.44
N HIS A 55 -7.53 -4.20 17.80
CA HIS A 55 -7.29 -2.75 17.75
C HIS A 55 -6.92 -2.29 16.33
N TRP A 56 -7.55 -2.92 15.34
CA TRP A 56 -7.23 -2.69 13.94
C TRP A 56 -7.50 -1.24 13.53
N ASP A 57 -8.61 -0.69 13.99
CA ASP A 57 -9.10 0.64 13.62
C ASP A 57 -8.21 1.78 14.16
N GLU A 58 -7.43 1.51 15.20
CA GLU A 58 -6.45 2.41 15.79
C GLU A 58 -5.11 2.44 15.05
N LEU A 59 -4.85 1.47 14.17
CA LEU A 59 -3.61 1.43 13.40
C LEU A 59 -3.55 2.61 12.42
N VAL A 60 -2.36 3.17 12.24
CA VAL A 60 -2.12 4.31 11.35
C VAL A 60 -1.26 3.88 10.17
N ILE A 61 -1.75 4.10 8.96
CA ILE A 61 -0.95 3.96 7.75
C ILE A 61 -0.48 5.33 7.27
N ARG A 62 0.80 5.44 6.91
CA ARG A 62 1.38 6.69 6.44
C ARG A 62 2.44 6.50 5.37
N SER A 63 2.61 7.50 4.53
CA SER A 63 3.70 7.56 3.56
C SER A 63 4.29 8.95 3.48
N TYR A 64 5.55 8.98 3.05
CA TYR A 64 6.35 10.17 2.92
C TYR A 64 7.07 10.17 1.57
N THR A 65 7.28 11.36 1.03
CA THR A 65 8.12 11.60 -0.15
C THR A 65 9.22 12.59 0.20
N THR A 66 10.33 12.57 -0.52
CA THR A 66 11.40 13.58 -0.34
C THR A 66 11.24 14.70 -1.36
N TYR A 67 11.02 15.93 -0.93
CA TYR A 67 10.98 17.11 -1.79
C TYR A 67 12.05 18.12 -1.34
N GLU A 68 12.93 18.53 -2.27
CA GLU A 68 14.03 19.46 -1.98
C GLU A 68 14.89 19.04 -0.76
N GLY A 69 15.16 17.72 -0.64
CA GLY A 69 15.93 17.16 0.47
C GLY A 69 15.17 16.99 1.79
N ASN A 70 13.90 17.40 1.87
CA ASN A 70 13.07 17.29 3.07
C ASN A 70 12.05 16.17 2.95
N GLU A 71 11.82 15.43 4.04
CA GLU A 71 10.75 14.43 4.12
C GLU A 71 9.40 15.12 4.33
N VAL A 72 8.47 14.91 3.39
CA VAL A 72 7.12 15.50 3.40
C VAL A 72 6.10 14.38 3.56
N LEU A 73 5.19 14.54 4.54
CA LEU A 73 4.07 13.62 4.74
C LEU A 73 3.15 13.65 3.51
N TYR A 74 3.01 12.51 2.87
CA TYR A 74 2.29 12.36 1.60
C TYR A 74 0.89 11.77 1.80
N GLN A 75 0.78 10.72 2.63
CA GLN A 75 -0.50 10.13 3.02
C GLN A 75 -0.49 9.81 4.51
N GLU A 76 -1.64 9.94 5.16
CA GLU A 76 -1.85 9.49 6.53
C GLU A 76 -3.33 9.24 6.78
N ALA A 77 -3.66 8.06 7.30
CA ALA A 77 -5.00 7.65 7.65
C ALA A 77 -4.99 6.61 8.79
N LEU A 78 -6.08 6.57 9.56
CA LEU A 78 -6.41 5.40 10.39
C LEU A 78 -6.89 4.27 9.48
N LEU A 79 -6.62 3.01 9.86
CA LEU A 79 -7.12 1.87 9.10
C LEU A 79 -8.64 1.72 9.17
N SER A 80 -9.31 2.36 10.13
CA SER A 80 -10.78 2.39 10.26
C SER A 80 -11.53 2.93 9.04
N ILE A 81 -10.86 3.67 8.15
CA ILE A 81 -11.47 4.17 6.91
C ILE A 81 -11.30 3.20 5.73
N ILE A 82 -10.54 2.13 5.91
CA ILE A 82 -10.31 1.07 4.93
C ILE A 82 -11.11 -0.15 5.37
N LYS A 83 -11.59 -0.92 4.40
CA LYS A 83 -12.28 -2.19 4.68
C LYS A 83 -11.43 -3.09 5.58
N HIS A 84 -12.06 -3.75 6.54
CA HIS A 84 -11.37 -4.61 7.50
C HIS A 84 -10.86 -5.90 6.82
N PRO A 85 -9.71 -6.47 7.23
CA PRO A 85 -9.12 -7.65 6.59
C PRO A 85 -10.05 -8.85 6.40
N GLU A 86 -10.82 -9.25 7.42
CA GLU A 86 -11.75 -10.39 7.33
C GLU A 86 -12.82 -10.15 6.27
N GLU A 87 -13.35 -8.92 6.20
CA GLU A 87 -14.34 -8.57 5.19
C GLU A 87 -13.73 -8.63 3.78
N LEU A 88 -12.50 -8.12 3.63
CA LEU A 88 -11.79 -8.12 2.36
C LEU A 88 -11.47 -9.55 1.87
N VAL A 89 -10.98 -10.42 2.76
CA VAL A 89 -10.70 -11.82 2.42
C VAL A 89 -11.98 -12.55 2.06
N ARG A 90 -13.05 -12.37 2.84
CA ARG A 90 -14.35 -12.97 2.56
C ARG A 90 -14.85 -12.58 1.17
N LEU A 91 -14.89 -11.28 0.86
CA LEU A 91 -15.33 -10.80 -0.45
C LEU A 91 -14.44 -11.33 -1.58
N THR A 92 -13.12 -11.36 -1.38
CA THR A 92 -12.19 -11.87 -2.41
C THR A 92 -12.47 -13.34 -2.74
N VAL A 93 -12.67 -14.18 -1.72
CA VAL A 93 -12.96 -15.61 -1.88
C VAL A 93 -14.34 -15.82 -2.52
N GLU A 94 -15.36 -15.10 -2.06
CA GLU A 94 -16.73 -15.21 -2.56
C GLU A 94 -16.87 -14.73 -4.01
N GLU A 95 -16.30 -13.56 -4.34
CA GLU A 95 -16.45 -12.93 -5.66
C GLU A 95 -15.57 -13.58 -6.73
N LEU A 96 -14.35 -14.00 -6.39
CA LEU A 96 -13.42 -14.60 -7.35
C LEU A 96 -13.49 -16.13 -7.39
N GLY A 97 -14.18 -16.76 -6.44
CA GLY A 97 -14.27 -18.22 -6.34
C GLY A 97 -12.90 -18.89 -6.16
N VAL A 98 -11.96 -18.19 -5.52
CA VAL A 98 -10.59 -18.66 -5.30
C VAL A 98 -10.43 -19.29 -3.93
N GLU A 99 -9.52 -20.26 -3.80
CA GLU A 99 -9.15 -20.78 -2.48
C GLU A 99 -8.44 -19.69 -1.68
N ALA A 100 -8.76 -19.64 -0.38
CA ALA A 100 -8.21 -18.63 0.53
C ALA A 100 -6.72 -18.87 0.83
N ASP A 101 -6.27 -20.12 0.82
CA ASP A 101 -4.91 -20.46 1.21
C ASP A 101 -3.88 -19.94 0.21
N GLY A 102 -2.82 -19.29 0.72
CA GLY A 102 -1.77 -18.70 -0.09
C GLY A 102 -2.10 -17.34 -0.70
N LEU A 103 -3.28 -16.76 -0.42
CA LEU A 103 -3.62 -15.43 -0.91
C LEU A 103 -2.77 -14.34 -0.25
N VAL A 104 -2.30 -13.41 -1.09
CA VAL A 104 -1.72 -12.13 -0.67
C VAL A 104 -2.61 -11.02 -1.19
N ILE A 105 -3.27 -10.31 -0.29
CA ILE A 105 -4.30 -9.33 -0.65
C ILE A 105 -3.86 -7.95 -0.21
N PHE A 106 -3.92 -7.03 -1.16
CA PHE A 106 -3.70 -5.60 -0.99
C PHE A 106 -5.05 -4.91 -0.76
N SER A 107 -5.14 -4.03 0.23
CA SER A 107 -6.41 -3.47 0.72
C SER A 107 -7.18 -2.57 -0.25
N GLY A 108 -6.53 -2.10 -1.31
CA GLY A 108 -6.96 -0.93 -2.05
C GLY A 108 -6.52 0.37 -1.37
N THR A 109 -6.27 1.42 -2.17
CA THR A 109 -5.61 2.65 -1.74
C THR A 109 -6.60 3.67 -1.20
N VAL A 110 -6.26 4.27 -0.05
CA VAL A 110 -6.94 5.46 0.50
C VAL A 110 -6.76 6.67 -0.43
N PRO A 111 -7.80 7.51 -0.64
CA PRO A 111 -7.68 8.76 -1.39
C PRO A 111 -6.54 9.65 -0.88
N LEU A 112 -5.78 10.29 -1.77
CA LEU A 112 -4.71 11.22 -1.38
C LEU A 112 -5.29 12.43 -0.63
N LYS A 113 -4.64 12.83 0.47
CA LYS A 113 -4.88 14.14 1.11
C LYS A 113 -4.32 15.29 0.26
N THR A 114 -3.24 15.05 -0.50
CA THR A 114 -2.62 16.06 -1.34
C THR A 114 -3.08 15.89 -2.79
N GLY A 115 -3.92 16.80 -3.28
CA GLY A 115 -4.37 16.83 -4.68
C GLY A 115 -3.27 17.15 -5.72
N LYS A 116 -1.99 17.02 -5.35
CA LYS A 116 -0.82 17.24 -6.20
C LYS A 116 0.14 16.05 -6.07
N VAL A 117 0.62 15.55 -7.20
CA VAL A 117 1.69 14.55 -7.24
C VAL A 117 3.01 15.27 -6.93
N VAL A 118 3.69 14.83 -5.88
CA VAL A 118 5.02 15.32 -5.52
C VAL A 118 6.02 14.25 -5.96
N PHE A 119 6.74 14.53 -7.04
CA PHE A 119 7.87 13.70 -7.46
C PHE A 119 9.02 13.96 -6.50
N GLY A 120 9.47 12.89 -5.84
CA GLY A 120 10.55 12.96 -4.87
C GLY A 120 11.59 11.87 -5.10
N ASP A 121 12.78 12.08 -4.56
CA ASP A 121 13.93 11.18 -4.75
C ASP A 121 13.81 9.87 -3.94
N SER A 122 12.93 9.84 -2.95
CA SER A 122 12.65 8.65 -2.15
C SER A 122 11.20 8.59 -1.73
N PHE A 123 10.71 7.36 -1.55
CA PHE A 123 9.40 7.07 -1.01
C PHE A 123 9.56 6.18 0.21
N LYS A 124 8.87 6.55 1.29
CA LYS A 124 8.84 5.81 2.55
C LYS A 124 7.39 5.56 2.92
N PHE A 125 7.11 4.40 3.47
CA PHE A 125 5.78 4.06 3.95
C PHE A 125 5.86 3.22 5.20
N GLU A 126 4.89 3.39 6.09
CA GLU A 126 4.86 2.77 7.41
C GLU A 126 3.43 2.40 7.81
N LEU A 127 3.32 1.31 8.58
CA LEU A 127 2.14 0.96 9.38
C LEU A 127 2.54 1.05 10.85
N VAL A 128 1.80 1.83 11.61
CA VAL A 128 2.09 2.18 13.00
C VAL A 128 1.01 1.61 13.90
N ASP A 129 1.44 0.91 14.94
CA ASP A 129 0.60 0.40 16.01
C ASP A 129 0.85 1.25 17.26
N PRO A 130 -0.06 2.20 17.57
CA PRO A 130 0.09 3.05 18.75
C PRO A 130 -0.19 2.30 20.06
N ILE A 131 -0.91 1.18 20.02
CA ILE A 131 -1.30 0.41 21.21
C ILE A 131 -0.12 -0.42 21.70
N LEU A 132 0.58 -1.09 20.78
CA LEU A 132 1.77 -1.90 21.09
C LEU A 132 3.10 -1.11 20.90
N ASN A 133 3.02 0.16 20.54
CA ASN A 133 4.15 1.08 20.34
C ASN A 133 5.24 0.52 19.40
N ARG A 134 4.81 0.06 18.22
CA ARG A 134 5.70 -0.52 17.20
C ARG A 134 5.30 -0.04 15.80
N LYS A 135 6.20 -0.22 14.82
CA LYS A 135 5.92 0.10 13.41
C LYS A 135 6.58 -0.88 12.45
N LEU A 136 5.91 -1.14 11.33
CA LEU A 136 6.50 -1.70 10.12
C LEU A 136 6.78 -0.57 9.15
N GLY A 137 7.79 -0.71 8.31
CA GLY A 137 8.02 0.29 7.28
C GLY A 137 9.14 -0.07 6.33
N PHE A 138 9.15 0.65 5.21
CA PHE A 138 10.17 0.47 4.19
C PHE A 138 10.40 1.79 3.45
N ARG A 139 11.61 1.93 2.90
CA ARG A 139 12.00 3.07 2.08
C ARG A 139 12.71 2.57 0.84
N TYR A 140 12.41 3.16 -0.30
CA TYR A 140 13.18 3.00 -1.53
C TYR A 140 13.45 4.35 -2.19
N LYS A 141 14.54 4.40 -2.96
CA LYS A 141 14.83 5.55 -3.83
C LYS A 141 13.99 5.44 -5.09
N VAL A 142 13.44 6.57 -5.53
CA VAL A 142 12.70 6.67 -6.78
C VAL A 142 13.64 7.29 -7.81
N LYS A 143 13.80 6.63 -8.94
CA LYS A 143 14.48 7.20 -10.10
C LYS A 143 13.42 7.65 -11.09
N VAL A 144 13.23 8.96 -11.24
CA VAL A 144 12.33 9.50 -12.27
C VAL A 144 12.93 9.16 -13.64
N LEU A 145 12.17 8.44 -14.46
CA LEU A 145 12.56 8.18 -15.84
C LEU A 145 12.33 9.45 -16.67
N PRO A 146 13.24 9.80 -17.59
CA PRO A 146 13.04 10.93 -18.47
C PRO A 146 11.79 10.71 -19.33
N VAL A 147 10.92 11.72 -19.41
CA VAL A 147 9.77 11.70 -20.31
C VAL A 147 10.29 11.72 -21.74
N VAL A 148 10.21 10.59 -22.44
CA VAL A 148 10.43 10.55 -23.88
C VAL A 148 9.21 11.20 -24.53
N ARG A 149 9.32 12.48 -24.90
CA ARG A 149 8.35 13.08 -25.80
C ARG A 149 8.46 12.33 -27.12
N GLY A 150 7.45 11.54 -27.45
CA GLY A 150 7.34 10.92 -28.76
C GLY A 150 7.45 12.02 -29.81
N VAL A 151 8.44 11.89 -30.69
CA VAL A 151 8.52 12.72 -31.89
C VAL A 151 7.35 12.27 -32.76
N SER A 152 6.30 13.08 -32.80
CA SER A 152 5.25 12.95 -33.81
C SER A 152 5.90 13.20 -35.17
N HIS A 153 5.96 12.15 -36.00
CA HIS A 153 6.22 12.26 -37.43
C HIS A 153 4.96 12.69 -38.17
#